data_AF-A0A8S1RKB4-F1
#
_entry.id   AF-A0A8S1RKB4-F1
#
_cell.length_a   1.000
_cell.length_b   1.000
_cell.length_c   1.000
_cell.angle_alpha   90.00
_cell.angle_beta   90.00
_cell.angle_gamma   90.00
#
_symmetry.space_group_name_H-M   'P 1'
#
loop_
_entity.id
_entity.type
_entity.pdbx_description
1 polymer ?
#
loop_
_entity_poly.entity_id
_entity_poly.type
_entity_poly.pdbx_seq_one_letter_code
_entity_poly.pdbx_strand_id
1 'polypeptide(L)'
;MQDTYTYQILRKCNGKVIMQIDEHLLEIINAHLTIKPQQQQTEVPYSIKKQHNFQRRIVPFFMNQFMHWADEMGYKQVDGYLRAIHKKKTSKQQKFELGDLKKLFGGINPRTKIIQLETQHKWIEFLGTQAEICVLINNKIKDQTTKQMYIQAIEQLKEQLHKEQPYDKFLSLSKKDELREDSIKEEYSSGEVRTDEYAPTYYQDPYTYLSCAYNNEF
;
A
#
# COMPACT_ATOMS: atom_id res chain seq x y z
N MET A 1 63.46 -4.33 10.52
CA MET A 1 62.49 -5.13 11.30
C MET A 1 61.15 -4.46 11.11
N GLN A 2 60.21 -5.12 10.45
CA GLN A 2 58.85 -4.62 10.23
C GLN A 2 57.98 -5.18 11.34
N ASP A 3 57.47 -4.31 12.20
CA ASP A 3 56.57 -4.68 13.28
C ASP A 3 55.21 -5.06 12.69
N THR A 4 54.88 -6.35 12.77
CA THR A 4 53.59 -6.90 12.33
C THR A 4 52.55 -6.67 13.43
N TYR A 5 51.61 -5.76 13.20
CA TYR A 5 50.56 -5.44 14.17
C TYR A 5 49.48 -6.52 14.17
N THR A 6 49.54 -7.44 15.13
CA THR A 6 48.51 -8.48 15.31
C THR A 6 47.34 -7.92 16.12
N TYR A 7 46.18 -7.74 15.49
CA TYR A 7 44.97 -7.30 16.18
C TYR A 7 44.33 -8.47 16.96
N GLN A 8 44.41 -8.42 18.29
CA GLN A 8 43.66 -9.30 19.18
C GLN A 8 42.30 -8.68 19.51
N ILE A 9 41.23 -9.19 18.90
CA ILE A 9 39.87 -8.95 19.38
C ILE A 9 39.31 -10.31 19.82
N LEU A 10 39.06 -10.46 21.13
CA LEU A 10 37.78 -10.96 21.68
C LEU A 10 37.80 -11.04 23.22
N ARG A 11 36.66 -10.64 23.79
CA ARG A 11 36.33 -10.54 25.22
C ARG A 11 36.25 -11.93 25.87
N LYS A 12 36.79 -12.07 27.09
CA LYS A 12 36.75 -13.31 27.90
C LYS A 12 35.32 -13.78 28.18
N CYS A 13 35.02 -15.04 27.87
CA CYS A 13 34.21 -15.96 28.67
C CYS A 13 34.66 -17.40 28.39
N ASN A 14 35.28 -18.02 29.40
CA ASN A 14 35.52 -19.45 29.65
C ASN A 14 35.66 -20.44 28.47
N GLY A 15 36.90 -20.83 28.18
CA GLY A 15 37.21 -22.16 27.61
C GLY A 15 37.51 -22.20 26.11
N LYS A 16 38.74 -21.79 25.75
CA LYS A 16 39.55 -22.19 24.58
C LYS A 16 38.81 -22.66 23.30
N VAL A 17 38.76 -21.77 22.30
CA VAL A 17 39.35 -22.02 20.96
C VAL A 17 39.98 -20.70 20.50
N ILE A 18 41.29 -20.71 20.25
CA ILE A 18 42.00 -19.60 19.60
C ILE A 18 42.17 -20.01 18.15
N MET A 19 41.44 -19.39 17.23
CA MET A 19 41.70 -19.52 15.81
C MET A 19 42.55 -18.32 15.40
N GLN A 20 43.83 -18.56 15.07
CA GLN A 20 44.67 -17.57 14.43
C GLN A 20 44.20 -17.45 12.98
N ILE A 21 43.59 -16.32 12.65
CA ILE A 21 43.20 -16.00 11.28
C ILE A 21 44.35 -15.21 10.68
N ASP A 22 44.92 -15.74 9.61
CA ASP A 22 45.94 -15.08 8.79
C ASP A 22 45.38 -13.76 8.23
N GLU A 23 46.20 -12.72 8.18
CA GLU A 23 45.87 -11.39 7.65
C GLU A 23 45.33 -11.49 6.23
N HIS A 24 45.87 -12.42 5.43
CA HIS A 24 45.39 -12.70 4.07
C HIS A 24 43.97 -13.30 4.06
N LEU A 25 43.62 -14.08 5.09
CA LEU A 25 42.30 -14.69 5.25
C LEU A 25 41.29 -13.66 5.78
N LEU A 26 41.74 -12.70 6.59
CA LEU A 26 40.96 -11.55 7.01
C LEU A 26 40.68 -10.59 5.83
N GLU A 27 41.66 -10.39 4.94
CA GLU A 27 41.46 -9.65 3.70
C GLU A 27 40.48 -10.36 2.76
N ILE A 28 40.54 -11.69 2.64
CA ILE A 28 39.58 -12.47 1.86
C ILE A 28 38.17 -12.40 2.48
N ILE A 29 38.04 -12.48 3.81
CA ILE A 29 36.75 -12.32 4.50
C ILE A 29 36.23 -10.89 4.32
N ASN A 30 37.08 -9.88 4.47
CA ASN A 30 36.71 -8.49 4.26
C ASN A 30 36.30 -8.28 2.81
N ALA A 31 37.05 -8.79 1.83
CA ALA A 31 36.68 -8.77 0.42
C ALA A 31 35.35 -9.50 0.16
N HIS A 32 35.10 -10.66 0.75
CA HIS A 32 33.81 -11.35 0.63
C HIS A 32 32.65 -10.63 1.33
N LEU A 33 32.92 -9.87 2.40
CA LEU A 33 31.92 -9.05 3.10
C LEU A 33 31.66 -7.71 2.39
N THR A 34 32.67 -7.11 1.74
CA THR A 34 32.52 -5.93 0.85
C THR A 34 32.01 -6.30 -0.54
N ILE A 35 32.12 -7.56 -0.97
CA ILE A 35 31.38 -8.14 -2.11
C ILE A 35 30.02 -8.66 -1.62
N LYS A 36 29.34 -7.92 -0.75
CA LYS A 36 27.90 -7.75 -0.98
C LYS A 36 27.83 -6.52 -1.86
N PRO A 37 27.24 -6.59 -3.08
CA PRO A 37 26.88 -5.35 -3.73
C PRO A 37 26.07 -4.58 -2.69
N GLN A 38 26.57 -3.43 -2.26
CA GLN A 38 25.71 -2.38 -1.79
C GLN A 38 24.80 -2.14 -3.00
N GLN A 39 23.70 -2.88 -3.06
CA GLN A 39 22.54 -2.44 -3.79
C GLN A 39 22.33 -1.05 -3.23
N GLN A 40 22.76 -0.05 -4.00
CA GLN A 40 22.38 1.33 -3.80
C GLN A 40 20.89 1.23 -3.51
N GLN A 41 20.52 1.48 -2.26
CA GLN A 41 19.13 1.57 -1.90
C GLN A 41 18.67 2.77 -2.70
N THR A 42 18.13 2.51 -3.90
CA THR A 42 17.53 3.53 -4.73
C THR A 42 16.53 4.19 -3.84
N GLU A 43 16.83 5.42 -3.40
CA GLU A 43 15.98 6.10 -2.45
C GLU A 43 14.63 6.27 -3.11
N VAL A 44 13.68 5.44 -2.68
CA VAL A 44 12.35 5.43 -3.27
C VAL A 44 11.79 6.85 -3.11
N PRO A 45 11.41 7.52 -4.21
CA PRO A 45 10.86 8.87 -4.17
C PRO A 45 9.82 9.04 -3.07
N TYR A 46 9.80 10.22 -2.44
CA TYR A 46 8.89 10.51 -1.32
C TYR A 46 7.41 10.29 -1.67
N SER A 47 7.02 10.56 -2.92
CA SER A 47 5.69 10.26 -3.48
C SER A 47 5.35 8.76 -3.42
N ILE A 48 6.28 7.90 -3.82
CA ILE A 48 6.11 6.44 -3.83
C ILE A 48 6.04 5.89 -2.40
N LYS A 49 6.87 6.43 -1.48
CA LYS A 49 6.76 6.10 -0.04
C LYS A 49 5.37 6.45 0.52
N LYS A 50 4.80 7.60 0.14
CA LYS A 50 3.46 8.02 0.57
C LYS A 50 2.36 7.10 0.02
N GLN A 51 2.46 6.72 -1.26
CA GLN A 51 1.51 5.81 -1.90
C GLN A 51 1.57 4.40 -1.31
N HIS A 52 2.76 3.85 -1.10
CA HIS A 52 2.93 2.54 -0.48
C HIS A 52 2.42 2.52 0.99
N ASN A 53 2.66 3.60 1.74
CA ASN A 53 2.07 3.77 3.08
C ASN A 53 0.54 3.89 3.05
N PHE A 54 -0.03 4.49 2.01
CA PHE A 54 -1.47 4.49 1.79
C PHE A 54 -2.01 3.09 1.49
N GLN A 55 -1.39 2.37 0.54
CA GLN A 55 -1.81 1.02 0.16
C GLN A 55 -1.86 0.05 1.35
N ARG A 56 -0.86 0.11 2.24
CA ARG A 56 -0.83 -0.70 3.48
C ARG A 56 -1.99 -0.42 4.44
N ARG A 57 -2.65 0.73 4.34
CA ARG A 57 -3.80 1.11 5.18
C ARG A 57 -5.14 0.67 4.60
N ILE A 58 -5.21 0.31 3.32
CA ILE A 58 -6.46 -0.05 2.62
C ILE A 58 -7.11 -1.27 3.28
N VAL A 59 -6.40 -2.39 3.36
CA VAL A 59 -6.96 -3.64 3.92
C VAL A 59 -7.37 -3.50 5.39
N PRO A 60 -6.52 -2.98 6.30
CA PRO A 60 -6.95 -2.74 7.68
C PRO A 60 -8.18 -1.84 7.80
N PHE A 61 -8.30 -0.83 6.94
CA PHE A 61 -9.43 0.09 6.96
C PHE A 61 -10.73 -0.64 6.58
N PHE A 62 -10.79 -1.21 5.37
CA PHE A 62 -12.03 -1.80 4.85
C PHE A 62 -12.44 -3.06 5.59
N MET A 63 -11.50 -3.91 6.03
CA MET A 63 -11.84 -5.07 6.85
C MET A 63 -12.43 -4.69 8.21
N ASN A 64 -11.97 -3.60 8.82
CA ASN A 64 -12.59 -3.09 10.05
C ASN A 64 -13.97 -2.51 9.79
N GLN A 65 -14.15 -1.72 8.72
CA GLN A 65 -15.47 -1.19 8.35
C GLN A 65 -16.45 -2.33 8.04
N PHE A 66 -16.01 -3.37 7.34
CA PHE A 66 -16.80 -4.55 7.05
C PHE A 66 -17.22 -5.30 8.32
N MET A 67 -16.31 -5.48 9.28
CA MET A 67 -16.63 -6.10 10.56
C MET A 67 -17.68 -5.30 11.33
N HIS A 68 -17.56 -3.96 11.37
CA HIS A 68 -18.56 -3.10 12.00
C HIS A 68 -19.91 -3.14 11.28
N TRP A 69 -19.91 -3.08 9.95
CA TRP A 69 -21.12 -3.19 9.16
C TRP A 69 -21.83 -4.54 9.35
N ALA A 70 -21.08 -5.64 9.42
CA ALA A 70 -21.64 -6.96 9.67
C ALA A 70 -22.32 -7.05 11.05
N ASP A 71 -21.76 -6.39 12.07
CA ASP A 71 -22.36 -6.27 13.41
C ASP A 71 -23.66 -5.45 13.37
N GLU A 72 -23.64 -4.28 12.72
CA GLU A 72 -24.81 -3.40 12.54
C GLU A 72 -25.97 -4.07 11.80
N MET A 73 -25.67 -4.87 10.76
CA MET A 73 -26.66 -5.62 9.98
C MET A 73 -27.13 -6.90 10.68
N GLY A 74 -26.56 -7.26 11.83
CA GLY A 74 -26.93 -8.46 12.58
C GLY A 74 -26.40 -9.77 11.98
N TYR A 75 -25.38 -9.73 11.11
CA TYR A 75 -24.74 -10.90 10.52
C TYR A 75 -23.80 -11.59 11.51
N LYS A 76 -24.38 -12.17 12.58
CA LYS A 76 -23.65 -12.72 13.74
C LYS A 76 -22.58 -13.75 13.37
N GLN A 77 -22.83 -14.60 12.37
CA GLN A 77 -21.86 -15.61 11.97
C GLN A 77 -20.64 -14.96 11.31
N VAL A 78 -20.87 -13.98 10.42
CA VAL A 78 -19.84 -13.25 9.70
C VAL A 78 -18.99 -12.43 10.68
N ASP A 79 -19.64 -11.67 11.56
CA ASP A 79 -18.95 -10.94 12.64
C ASP A 79 -18.13 -11.88 13.53
N GLY A 80 -18.73 -12.98 14.00
CA GLY A 80 -18.04 -13.99 14.81
C GLY A 80 -16.80 -14.57 14.10
N TYR A 81 -16.89 -14.82 12.80
CA TYR A 81 -15.78 -15.31 11.99
C TYR A 81 -14.66 -14.26 11.85
N LEU A 82 -15.01 -13.01 11.54
CA LEU A 82 -14.06 -11.89 11.46
C LEU A 82 -13.36 -11.63 12.80
N ARG A 83 -14.10 -11.65 13.91
CA ARG A 83 -13.54 -11.53 15.27
C ARG A 83 -12.63 -12.70 15.60
N ALA A 84 -12.93 -13.91 15.17
CA ALA A 84 -12.04 -15.06 15.37
C ALA A 84 -10.72 -14.91 14.60
N ILE A 85 -10.76 -14.33 13.38
CA ILE A 85 -9.56 -13.97 12.63
C ILE A 85 -8.77 -12.87 13.35
N HIS A 86 -9.46 -11.86 13.88
CA HIS A 86 -8.84 -10.75 14.61
C HIS A 86 -8.18 -11.18 15.93
N LYS A 87 -8.86 -12.03 16.73
CA LYS A 87 -8.36 -12.52 18.03
C LYS A 87 -7.10 -13.38 17.93
N LYS A 88 -6.88 -14.06 16.80
CA LYS A 88 -5.70 -14.91 16.58
C LYS A 88 -4.43 -14.11 16.26
N LYS A 89 -4.49 -12.78 16.22
CA LYS A 89 -3.34 -11.94 15.87
C LYS A 89 -2.38 -11.77 17.04
N THR A 90 -1.10 -12.08 16.77
CA THR A 90 0.03 -11.88 17.68
C THR A 90 0.73 -10.54 17.47
N SER A 91 0.40 -9.82 16.39
CA SER A 91 0.97 -8.49 16.08
C SER A 91 0.55 -7.47 17.15
N LYS A 92 1.48 -6.61 17.58
CA LYS A 92 1.25 -5.57 18.60
C LYS A 92 0.09 -4.63 18.27
N GLN A 93 -0.24 -4.46 16.99
CA GLN A 93 -1.29 -3.57 16.54
C GLN A 93 -2.64 -4.27 16.37
N GLN A 94 -2.66 -5.62 16.37
CA GLN A 94 -3.86 -6.46 16.18
C GLN A 94 -4.73 -6.11 14.96
N LYS A 95 -4.22 -5.36 13.98
CA LYS A 95 -4.99 -4.93 12.79
C LYS A 95 -5.16 -6.05 11.78
N PHE A 96 -6.23 -6.02 10.99
CA PHE A 96 -6.31 -6.83 9.77
C PHE A 96 -5.15 -6.54 8.82
N GLU A 97 -4.69 -7.58 8.14
CA GLU A 97 -3.59 -7.56 7.19
C GLU A 97 -4.02 -8.15 5.85
N LEU A 98 -3.25 -7.91 4.78
CA LEU A 98 -3.53 -8.49 3.47
C LEU A 98 -3.65 -10.03 3.54
N GLY A 99 -2.84 -10.67 4.38
CA GLY A 99 -2.88 -12.12 4.58
C GLY A 99 -4.23 -12.64 5.08
N ASP A 100 -5.01 -11.84 5.82
CA ASP A 100 -6.35 -12.25 6.26
C ASP A 100 -7.35 -12.23 5.11
N LEU A 101 -7.29 -11.18 4.28
CA LEU A 101 -8.14 -11.06 3.10
C LEU A 101 -7.81 -12.16 2.08
N LYS A 102 -6.51 -12.49 1.90
CA LYS A 102 -6.08 -13.65 1.11
C LYS A 102 -6.59 -14.97 1.68
N LYS A 103 -6.59 -15.15 3.00
CA LYS A 103 -7.16 -16.37 3.62
C LYS A 103 -8.66 -16.45 3.43
N LEU A 104 -9.36 -15.31 3.52
CA LEU A 104 -10.80 -15.25 3.30
C LEU A 104 -11.15 -15.72 1.88
N PHE A 105 -10.44 -15.24 0.86
CA PHE A 105 -10.67 -15.56 -0.55
C PHE A 105 -9.81 -16.68 -1.13
N GLY A 106 -8.94 -17.29 -0.31
CA GLY A 106 -8.08 -18.40 -0.72
C GLY A 106 -8.80 -19.75 -0.65
N GLY A 107 -8.01 -20.83 -0.60
CA GLY A 107 -8.52 -22.19 -0.52
C GLY A 107 -9.57 -22.38 0.57
N ILE A 108 -10.70 -23.00 0.21
CA ILE A 108 -11.82 -23.23 1.11
C ILE A 108 -11.45 -24.25 2.19
N ASN A 109 -11.53 -23.85 3.45
CA ASN A 109 -11.33 -24.76 4.57
C ASN A 109 -12.61 -25.57 4.82
N PRO A 110 -12.59 -26.92 4.74
CA PRO A 110 -13.79 -27.74 4.92
C PRO A 110 -14.54 -27.47 6.23
N ARG A 111 -13.82 -27.15 7.32
CA ARG A 111 -14.42 -26.89 8.65
C ARG A 111 -15.17 -25.57 8.72
N THR A 112 -14.78 -24.60 7.92
CA THR A 112 -15.38 -23.24 7.92
C THR A 112 -15.97 -22.89 6.56
N LYS A 113 -16.21 -23.87 5.68
CA LYS A 113 -16.61 -23.65 4.29
C LYS A 113 -17.85 -22.76 4.17
N ILE A 114 -18.91 -23.11 4.90
CA ILE A 114 -20.19 -22.39 4.85
C ILE A 114 -19.98 -20.92 5.25
N ILE A 115 -19.36 -20.69 6.42
CA ILE A 115 -19.17 -19.34 6.92
C ILE A 115 -18.14 -18.54 6.11
N GLN A 116 -17.13 -19.19 5.54
CA GLN A 116 -16.16 -18.55 4.66
C GLN A 116 -16.83 -18.05 3.38
N LEU A 117 -17.67 -18.86 2.74
CA LEU A 117 -18.42 -18.48 1.54
C LEU A 117 -19.44 -17.38 1.83
N GLU A 118 -20.15 -17.46 2.95
CA GLU A 118 -21.07 -16.41 3.38
C GLU A 118 -20.33 -15.09 3.62
N THR A 119 -19.18 -15.14 4.31
CA THR A 119 -18.34 -13.96 4.56
C THR A 119 -17.81 -13.36 3.26
N GLN A 120 -17.41 -14.19 2.28
CA GLN A 120 -17.02 -13.70 0.95
C GLN A 120 -18.18 -12.99 0.25
N HIS A 121 -19.38 -13.57 0.26
CA HIS A 121 -20.56 -12.97 -0.34
C HIS A 121 -20.91 -11.62 0.31
N LYS A 122 -20.89 -11.55 1.65
CA LYS A 122 -21.11 -10.31 2.39
C LYS A 122 -20.02 -9.26 2.18
N TRP A 123 -18.77 -9.67 1.96
CA TRP A 123 -17.70 -8.75 1.57
C TRP A 123 -17.99 -8.10 0.21
N ILE A 124 -18.45 -8.88 -0.77
CA ILE A 124 -18.82 -8.36 -2.09
C ILE A 124 -19.99 -7.38 -1.97
N GLU A 125 -21.02 -7.73 -1.20
CA GLU A 125 -22.15 -6.84 -0.91
C GLU A 125 -21.68 -5.53 -0.25
N PHE A 126 -20.84 -5.62 0.78
CA PHE A 126 -20.26 -4.47 1.47
C PHE A 126 -19.52 -3.53 0.51
N LEU A 127 -18.67 -4.07 -0.37
CA LEU A 127 -17.95 -3.27 -1.38
C LEU A 127 -18.91 -2.61 -2.39
N GLY A 128 -20.03 -3.25 -2.69
CA GLY A 128 -21.03 -2.75 -3.64
C GLY A 128 -21.96 -1.67 -3.09
N THR A 129 -22.22 -1.67 -1.78
CA THR A 129 -23.32 -0.86 -1.21
C THR A 129 -22.88 0.09 -0.10
N GLN A 130 -21.92 -0.30 0.75
CA GLN A 130 -21.65 0.40 2.00
C GLN A 130 -20.24 1.00 2.09
N ALA A 131 -19.25 0.39 1.43
CA ALA A 131 -17.85 0.77 1.58
C ALA A 131 -17.57 2.25 1.27
N GLU A 132 -18.23 2.81 0.25
CA GLU A 132 -18.11 4.22 -0.11
C GLU A 132 -18.71 5.14 0.96
N ILE A 133 -19.91 4.81 1.46
CA ILE A 133 -20.58 5.54 2.53
C ILE A 133 -19.66 5.58 3.76
N CYS A 134 -19.07 4.44 4.14
CA CYS A 134 -18.11 4.34 5.24
C CYS A 134 -16.90 5.26 5.06
N VAL A 135 -16.44 5.52 3.83
CA VAL A 135 -15.36 6.48 3.56
C VAL A 135 -15.86 7.92 3.71
N LEU A 136 -17.02 8.25 3.15
CA LEU A 136 -17.56 9.61 3.13
C LEU A 136 -17.89 10.12 4.54
N ILE A 137 -18.46 9.27 5.40
CA ILE A 137 -18.86 9.64 6.77
C ILE A 137 -17.71 9.54 7.79
N ASN A 138 -16.53 9.05 7.39
CA ASN A 138 -15.43 8.86 8.34
C ASN A 138 -14.75 10.17 8.71
N ASN A 139 -15.05 10.67 9.91
CA ASN A 139 -14.48 11.92 10.44
C ASN A 139 -12.95 11.90 10.63
N LYS A 140 -12.30 10.72 10.57
CA LYS A 140 -10.84 10.62 10.64
C LYS A 140 -10.17 10.97 9.30
N ILE A 141 -10.90 10.89 8.18
CA ILE A 141 -10.41 11.26 6.86
C ILE A 141 -10.92 12.67 6.55
N LYS A 142 -10.13 13.68 6.92
CA LYS A 142 -10.54 15.09 6.83
C LYS A 142 -10.44 15.63 5.41
N ASP A 143 -9.43 15.21 4.66
CA ASP A 143 -9.13 15.75 3.35
C ASP A 143 -9.85 14.99 2.23
N GLN A 144 -10.44 15.76 1.31
CA GLN A 144 -11.23 15.20 0.20
C GLN A 144 -10.36 14.35 -0.73
N THR A 145 -9.09 14.69 -0.92
CA THR A 145 -8.15 13.94 -1.73
C THR A 145 -7.96 12.51 -1.20
N THR A 146 -7.70 12.33 0.10
CA THR A 146 -7.57 10.99 0.70
C THR A 146 -8.90 10.23 0.66
N LYS A 147 -10.05 10.90 0.82
CA LYS A 147 -11.36 10.24 0.61
C LYS A 147 -11.46 9.66 -0.81
N GLN A 148 -11.12 10.45 -1.83
CA GLN A 148 -11.12 9.99 -3.22
C GLN A 148 -10.14 8.82 -3.44
N MET A 149 -8.95 8.85 -2.83
CA MET A 149 -8.02 7.71 -2.89
C MET A 149 -8.62 6.44 -2.29
N TYR A 150 -9.37 6.53 -1.19
CA TYR A 150 -10.06 5.39 -0.61
C TYR A 150 -11.22 4.90 -1.49
N ILE A 151 -11.97 5.80 -2.12
CA ILE A 151 -13.04 5.43 -3.07
C ILE A 151 -12.44 4.69 -4.27
N GLN A 152 -11.35 5.19 -4.85
CA GLN A 152 -10.63 4.49 -5.91
C GLN A 152 -10.11 3.11 -5.46
N ALA A 153 -9.68 2.98 -4.20
CA ALA A 153 -9.28 1.69 -3.65
C ALA A 153 -10.42 0.67 -3.57
N ILE A 154 -11.69 1.10 -3.46
CA ILE A 154 -12.85 0.21 -3.51
C ILE A 154 -12.92 -0.46 -4.88
N GLU A 155 -12.77 0.33 -5.96
CA GLU A 155 -12.78 -0.20 -7.33
C GLU A 155 -11.62 -1.18 -7.54
N GLN A 156 -10.41 -0.85 -7.06
CA GLN A 156 -9.28 -1.77 -7.11
C GLN A 156 -9.55 -3.08 -6.35
N LEU A 157 -10.24 -3.02 -5.20
CA LEU A 157 -10.61 -4.20 -4.42
C LEU A 157 -11.67 -5.05 -5.14
N LYS A 158 -12.60 -4.42 -5.87
CA LYS A 158 -13.59 -5.11 -6.72
C LYS A 158 -12.91 -5.79 -7.90
N GLU A 159 -11.99 -5.11 -8.58
CA GLU A 159 -11.21 -5.69 -9.68
C GLU A 159 -10.43 -6.95 -9.27
N GLN A 160 -9.90 -7.01 -8.04
CA GLN A 160 -9.22 -8.22 -7.56
C GLN A 160 -10.14 -9.44 -7.47
N LEU A 161 -11.45 -9.26 -7.26
CA LEU A 161 -12.40 -10.38 -7.13
C LEU A 161 -12.55 -11.17 -8.43
N HIS A 162 -12.23 -10.55 -9.58
CA HIS A 162 -12.30 -11.18 -10.90
C HIS A 162 -11.03 -11.96 -11.27
N LYS A 163 -10.00 -11.95 -10.40
CA LYS A 163 -8.75 -12.69 -10.63
C LYS A 163 -8.88 -14.13 -10.15
N GLU A 164 -8.11 -15.03 -10.77
CA GLU A 164 -8.02 -16.44 -10.36
C GLU A 164 -7.62 -16.61 -8.88
N GLN A 165 -6.72 -15.75 -8.40
CA GLN A 165 -6.33 -15.66 -7.00
C GLN A 165 -6.58 -14.24 -6.47
N PRO A 166 -7.77 -13.97 -5.91
CA PRO A 166 -8.10 -12.66 -5.40
C PRO A 166 -7.13 -12.19 -4.31
N TYR A 167 -6.75 -10.91 -4.39
CA TYR A 167 -5.91 -10.20 -3.42
C TYR A 167 -4.46 -10.71 -3.25
N ASP A 168 -4.01 -11.72 -4.00
CA ASP A 168 -2.65 -12.25 -3.83
C ASP A 168 -1.56 -11.19 -4.11
N LYS A 169 -1.80 -10.34 -5.11
CA LYS A 169 -0.89 -9.29 -5.56
C LYS A 169 -1.44 -7.88 -5.35
N PHE A 170 -2.29 -7.69 -4.34
CA PHE A 170 -2.95 -6.39 -4.12
C PHE A 170 -1.98 -5.27 -3.70
N LEU A 171 -0.96 -5.60 -2.91
CA LEU A 171 0.06 -4.63 -2.45
C LEU A 171 1.33 -4.64 -3.31
N SER A 172 1.41 -5.50 -4.34
CA SER A 172 2.53 -5.41 -5.28
C SER A 172 2.25 -4.28 -6.27
N LEU A 173 3.22 -3.39 -6.45
CA LEU A 173 3.16 -2.37 -7.49
C LEU A 173 2.89 -3.08 -8.83
N SER A 174 1.85 -2.65 -9.53
CA SER A 174 1.66 -3.11 -10.90
C SER A 174 2.80 -2.51 -11.72
N LYS A 175 3.54 -3.32 -12.50
CA LYS A 175 4.58 -2.83 -13.43
C LYS A 175 4.11 -1.71 -14.37
N LYS A 176 2.80 -1.57 -14.57
CA LYS A 176 2.19 -0.45 -15.31
C LYS A 176 2.38 0.92 -14.65
N ASP A 177 2.49 0.99 -13.33
CA ASP A 177 2.78 2.23 -12.62
C ASP A 177 4.27 2.58 -12.69
N GLU A 178 5.16 1.59 -12.86
CA GLU A 178 6.58 1.82 -13.12
C GLU A 178 6.82 2.40 -14.53
N LEU A 179 6.10 1.89 -15.55
CA LEU A 179 6.27 2.32 -16.95
C LEU A 179 5.72 3.72 -17.27
N ARG A 180 4.79 4.27 -16.47
CA ARG A 180 4.29 5.64 -16.68
C ARG A 180 5.29 6.71 -16.26
N GLU A 181 6.28 6.39 -15.43
CA GLU A 181 7.27 7.37 -14.95
C GLU A 181 8.47 7.53 -15.90
N ASP A 182 8.81 6.53 -16.72
CA ASP A 182 9.90 6.66 -17.69
C ASP A 182 9.54 7.62 -18.84
N SER A 183 8.25 7.79 -19.16
CA SER A 183 7.80 8.72 -20.20
C SER A 183 7.77 10.20 -19.77
N ILE A 184 7.97 10.53 -18.49
CA ILE A 184 7.92 11.92 -17.99
C ILE A 184 9.33 12.53 -17.89
N LYS A 185 10.40 11.75 -18.11
CA LYS A 185 11.78 12.21 -17.92
C LYS A 185 12.47 12.83 -19.14
N GLU A 186 11.81 12.89 -20.30
CA GLU A 186 12.38 13.51 -21.51
C GLU A 186 11.51 14.66 -22.02
N GLU A 187 11.38 15.74 -21.25
CA GLU A 187 11.02 17.04 -21.84
C GLU A 187 11.48 18.20 -20.94
N TYR A 188 12.81 18.35 -20.83
CA TYR A 188 13.41 19.64 -20.51
C TYR A 188 14.59 19.86 -21.45
N SER A 189 14.31 20.51 -22.58
CA SER A 189 15.32 21.14 -23.42
C SER A 189 15.01 22.63 -23.55
N SER A 190 15.93 23.40 -22.98
CA SER A 190 16.23 24.84 -23.08
C SER A 190 15.42 25.72 -24.06
N GLY A 191 14.95 26.87 -23.54
CA GLY A 191 14.59 28.05 -24.33
C GLY A 191 14.55 29.30 -23.47
N GLU A 192 15.39 30.29 -23.82
CA GLU A 192 15.72 31.50 -23.08
C GLU A 192 14.59 32.55 -22.93
N VAL A 193 14.80 33.42 -21.95
CA VAL A 193 14.04 34.60 -21.56
C VAL A 193 13.87 35.62 -22.69
N ARG A 194 12.65 36.13 -22.89
CA ARG A 194 12.40 37.54 -23.24
C ARG A 194 11.10 38.05 -22.58
N THR A 195 11.27 39.02 -21.70
CA THR A 195 10.25 39.99 -21.28
C THR A 195 9.83 40.83 -22.49
N ASP A 196 8.54 41.13 -22.62
CA ASP A 196 8.01 42.48 -22.86
C ASP A 196 6.46 42.47 -22.86
N GLU A 197 5.92 43.61 -22.48
CA GLU A 197 4.53 43.97 -22.15
C GLU A 197 3.50 43.75 -23.29
N TYR A 198 2.24 43.43 -22.96
CA TYR A 198 1.02 44.21 -23.28
C TYR A 198 -0.31 43.43 -23.05
N ALA A 199 -1.21 44.07 -22.28
CA ALA A 199 -2.69 44.12 -22.32
C ALA A 199 -3.60 42.84 -22.28
N PRO A 200 -4.76 42.92 -21.58
CA PRO A 200 -5.68 41.80 -21.40
C PRO A 200 -6.69 41.70 -22.54
N THR A 201 -6.77 40.55 -23.21
CA THR A 201 -7.82 40.24 -24.17
C THR A 201 -8.80 39.23 -23.59
N TYR A 202 -10.02 39.71 -23.33
CA TYR A 202 -11.21 38.91 -23.11
C TYR A 202 -11.39 37.95 -24.30
N TYR A 203 -11.39 36.65 -24.04
CA TYR A 203 -11.97 35.66 -24.95
C TYR A 203 -13.11 34.94 -24.23
N GLN A 204 -14.32 35.22 -24.72
CA GLN A 204 -15.58 34.63 -24.32
C GLN A 204 -15.57 33.12 -24.58
N ASP A 205 -16.05 32.36 -23.60
CA ASP A 205 -16.39 30.95 -23.73
C ASP A 205 -17.60 30.81 -24.70
N PRO A 206 -17.50 30.01 -25.78
CA PRO A 206 -18.56 29.83 -26.76
C PRO A 206 -19.78 29.04 -26.24
N TYR A 207 -19.80 28.57 -24.99
CA TYR A 207 -20.92 27.78 -24.44
C TYR A 207 -21.88 28.55 -23.52
N THR A 208 -21.74 29.87 -23.40
CA THR A 208 -22.57 30.71 -22.52
C THR A 208 -24.06 30.80 -22.95
N TYR A 209 -24.42 30.32 -24.15
CA TYR A 209 -25.80 30.36 -24.67
C TYR A 209 -26.75 29.29 -24.07
N LEU A 210 -26.25 28.29 -23.33
CA LEU A 210 -27.05 27.13 -22.90
C LEU A 210 -27.62 27.20 -21.48
N SER A 211 -27.70 28.37 -20.83
CA SER A 211 -28.16 28.47 -19.42
C SER A 211 -29.30 29.45 -19.13
N CYS A 212 -30.17 29.72 -20.11
CA CYS A 212 -31.41 30.47 -19.89
C CYS A 212 -32.66 29.68 -20.32
N ALA A 213 -32.85 28.49 -19.77
CA ALA A 213 -34.14 27.82 -19.81
C ALA A 213 -34.29 27.01 -18.52
N TYR A 214 -34.81 27.67 -17.49
CA TYR A 214 -35.58 27.17 -16.34
C TYR A 214 -35.37 28.14 -15.16
N ASN A 215 -35.84 29.36 -15.34
CA ASN A 215 -36.31 30.22 -14.25
C ASN A 215 -37.71 30.68 -14.65
N ASN A 216 -38.72 29.94 -14.22
CA ASN A 216 -40.05 30.50 -13.99
C ASN A 216 -40.41 30.10 -12.57
N GLU A 217 -40.27 31.06 -11.66
CA GLU A 217 -41.02 31.09 -10.40
C GLU A 217 -42.44 31.61 -10.67
N PHE A 218 -43.36 31.22 -9.77
CA PHE A 218 -44.81 31.45 -9.70
C PHE A 218 -45.72 30.41 -10.35
#